data_AF-A0A6L5JWK5-F1
#
_entry.id   AF-A0A6L5JWK5-F1
#
_cell.length_a   1.000
_cell.length_b   1.000
_cell.length_c   1.000
_cell.angle_alpha   90.00
_cell.angle_beta   90.00
_cell.angle_gamma   90.00
#
_symmetry.space_group_name_H-M   'P 1'
#
loop_
_entity.id
_entity.type
_entity.pdbx_description
1 polymer ?
#
loop_
_entity_poly.entity_id
_entity_poly.type
_entity_poly.pdbx_seq_one_letter_code
_entity_poly.pdbx_strand_id
1 'polypeptide(L)'
;MAALALLAGTAFADSAFAGEAISVCYNYGCLVQSEVVFSKQNLTRVGELLGDARTPEHERALIGVAVGWLLGIAGKQTPIFADRAGNFADDGVEGRMDCIDHSTTTTRLLRLFERHRWLHFHRVLEPARRTRGLIFDHYSAQIEEITPPPMCTSANEAPTVSDDAMSRRYVVDSWYVDNGQPVPVLARQRWQDGEGPDGD
;
A
#
# COMPACT_ATOMS: atom_id res chain seq x y z
N MET A 1 62.59 -11.60 26.45
CA MET A 1 61.16 -11.23 26.52
C MET A 1 60.80 -10.51 25.24
N ALA A 2 60.06 -11.16 24.34
CA ALA A 2 59.46 -10.51 23.17
C ALA A 2 58.05 -11.07 23.04
N ALA A 3 57.05 -10.23 23.32
CA ALA A 3 55.64 -10.58 23.20
C ALA A 3 55.18 -10.21 21.78
N LEU A 4 54.79 -11.24 21.01
CA LEU A 4 54.20 -11.08 19.69
C LEU A 4 52.69 -10.82 19.88
N ALA A 5 52.26 -9.58 19.67
CA ALA A 5 50.84 -9.24 19.70
C ALA A 5 50.18 -9.63 18.38
N LEU A 6 49.34 -10.67 18.40
CA LEU A 6 48.42 -10.98 17.30
C LEU A 6 47.26 -9.96 17.31
N LEU A 7 47.23 -9.07 16.31
CA LEU A 7 46.05 -8.29 15.98
C LEU A 7 45.06 -9.20 15.25
N ALA A 8 44.11 -9.77 15.98
CA ALA A 8 42.95 -10.42 15.40
C ALA A 8 42.01 -9.33 14.84
N GLY A 9 42.08 -9.09 13.54
CA GLY A 9 41.10 -8.26 12.84
C GLY A 9 39.75 -8.96 12.82
N THR A 10 38.78 -8.47 13.58
CA THR A 10 37.39 -8.86 13.45
C THR A 10 36.84 -8.30 12.14
N ALA A 11 36.72 -9.15 11.13
CA ALA A 11 35.95 -8.84 9.94
C ALA A 11 34.48 -8.71 10.34
N PHE A 12 33.97 -7.48 10.41
CA PHE A 12 32.53 -7.26 10.37
C PHE A 12 32.07 -7.67 8.98
N ALA A 13 31.43 -8.83 8.88
CA ALA A 13 30.70 -9.19 7.68
C ALA A 13 29.59 -8.15 7.51
N ASP A 14 29.76 -7.26 6.53
CA ASP A 14 28.72 -6.36 6.07
C ASP A 14 27.50 -7.22 5.74
N SER A 15 26.46 -7.12 6.55
CA SER A 15 25.19 -7.78 6.33
C SER A 15 24.53 -7.17 5.08
N ALA A 16 24.91 -7.67 3.91
CA ALA A 16 24.31 -7.38 2.61
C ALA A 16 22.83 -7.82 2.49
N PHE A 17 22.19 -8.14 3.62
CA PHE A 17 20.83 -8.70 3.77
C PHE A 17 19.90 -7.78 4.58
N ALA A 18 20.18 -6.48 4.69
CA ALA A 18 19.23 -5.56 5.34
C ALA A 18 18.02 -5.31 4.42
N GLY A 19 16.99 -6.15 4.55
CA GLY A 19 15.64 -5.87 4.05
C GLY A 19 14.86 -4.98 5.02
N GLU A 20 13.62 -4.64 4.68
CA GLU A 20 12.71 -3.93 5.60
C GLU A 20 11.59 -4.84 6.09
N ALA A 21 11.35 -4.81 7.40
CA ALA A 21 10.25 -5.51 8.02
C ALA A 21 9.00 -4.61 8.08
N ILE A 22 7.86 -5.15 7.65
CA ILE A 22 6.55 -4.52 7.81
C ILE A 22 5.62 -5.52 8.49
N SER A 23 4.92 -5.07 9.53
CA SER A 23 3.88 -5.89 10.17
C SER A 23 2.62 -5.92 9.31
N VAL A 24 2.11 -7.12 9.04
CA VAL A 24 0.84 -7.37 8.33
C VAL A 24 -0.22 -7.88 9.31
N CYS A 25 -1.46 -7.42 9.15
CA CYS A 25 -2.62 -7.80 9.94
C CYS A 25 -3.43 -8.90 9.24
N TYR A 26 -4.01 -9.83 10.00
CA TYR A 26 -4.98 -10.81 9.49
C TYR A 26 -5.82 -11.41 10.62
N ASN A 27 -6.77 -12.27 10.26
CA ASN A 27 -7.76 -12.92 11.12
C ASN A 27 -8.77 -11.95 11.75
N TYR A 28 -9.12 -10.90 11.01
CA TYR A 28 -10.14 -9.89 11.28
C TYR A 28 -9.79 -8.95 12.43
N GLY A 29 -10.01 -7.65 12.22
CA GLY A 29 -9.78 -6.62 13.22
C GLY A 29 -8.31 -6.41 13.62
N CYS A 30 -7.36 -6.86 12.81
CA CYS A 30 -5.92 -6.88 13.10
C CYS A 30 -5.59 -7.61 14.41
N LEU A 31 -6.34 -8.67 14.72
CA LEU A 31 -6.13 -9.48 15.93
C LEU A 31 -4.80 -10.25 15.88
N VAL A 32 -4.37 -10.66 14.68
CA VAL A 32 -3.06 -11.29 14.49
C VAL A 32 -2.17 -10.39 13.63
N GLN A 33 -0.92 -10.28 14.05
CA GLN A 33 0.11 -9.52 13.34
C GLN A 33 1.36 -10.38 13.17
N SER A 34 1.90 -10.40 11.95
CA SER A 34 3.16 -11.07 11.63
C SER A 34 4.10 -10.11 10.91
N GLU A 35 5.41 -10.23 11.17
CA GLU A 35 6.41 -9.45 10.44
C GLU A 35 6.73 -10.12 9.10
N VAL A 36 6.69 -9.32 8.03
CA VAL A 36 7.09 -9.70 6.68
C VAL A 36 8.34 -8.93 6.33
N VAL A 37 9.39 -9.63 5.89
CA VAL A 37 10.64 -8.99 5.44
C VAL A 37 10.63 -8.86 3.93
N PHE A 38 10.76 -7.63 3.44
CA PHE A 38 10.97 -7.33 2.04
C PHE A 38 12.46 -7.21 1.76
N SER A 39 12.99 -8.08 0.89
CA SER A 39 14.39 -8.04 0.49
C SER A 39 14.72 -6.75 -0.25
N LYS A 40 16.00 -6.36 -0.27
CA LYS A 40 16.48 -5.23 -1.08
C LYS A 40 16.08 -5.35 -2.55
N GLN A 41 16.10 -6.56 -3.11
CA GLN A 41 15.66 -6.80 -4.49
C GLN A 41 14.18 -6.50 -4.70
N ASN A 42 13.33 -6.92 -3.75
CA ASN A 42 11.89 -6.61 -3.79
C ASN A 42 11.68 -5.08 -3.78
N LEU A 43 12.37 -4.39 -2.88
CA LEU A 43 12.25 -2.94 -2.71
C LEU A 43 12.80 -2.16 -3.92
N THR A 44 13.93 -2.57 -4.49
CA THR A 44 14.46 -1.97 -5.73
C THR A 44 13.45 -2.07 -6.86
N ARG A 45 12.84 -3.25 -7.06
CA ARG A 45 11.84 -3.45 -8.12
C ARG A 45 10.58 -2.57 -7.91
N VAL A 46 10.14 -2.39 -6.67
CA VAL A 46 9.01 -1.49 -6.36
C VAL A 46 9.38 -0.03 -6.60
N GLY A 47 10.57 0.39 -6.19
CA GLY A 47 11.06 1.75 -6.44
C GLY A 47 11.21 2.08 -7.93
N GLU A 48 11.72 1.14 -8.73
CA GLU A 48 11.78 1.26 -10.19
C GLU A 48 10.38 1.40 -10.80
N LEU A 49 9.44 0.53 -10.40
CA LEU A 49 8.06 0.58 -10.86
C LEU A 49 7.40 1.94 -10.57
N LEU A 50 7.51 2.44 -9.34
CA LEU A 50 6.89 3.71 -8.95
C LEU A 50 7.60 4.92 -9.58
N GLY A 51 8.92 4.84 -9.80
CA GLY A 51 9.71 5.87 -10.49
C GLY A 51 9.33 6.08 -11.97
N ASP A 52 8.59 5.14 -12.58
CA ASP A 52 8.05 5.29 -13.93
C ASP A 52 6.79 6.16 -14.00
N ALA A 53 6.23 6.58 -12.87
CA ALA A 53 5.10 7.50 -12.84
C ALA A 53 5.44 8.80 -13.60
N ARG A 54 4.48 9.27 -14.40
CA ARG A 54 4.59 10.53 -15.20
C ARG A 54 3.42 11.48 -14.96
N THR A 55 2.31 10.96 -14.47
CA THR A 55 1.10 11.72 -14.11
C THR A 55 0.53 11.16 -12.81
N PRO A 56 -0.34 11.91 -12.10
CA PRO A 56 -1.04 11.38 -10.93
C PRO A 56 -1.84 10.10 -11.24
N GLU A 57 -2.53 10.03 -12.38
CA GLU A 57 -3.27 8.85 -12.82
C GLU A 57 -2.34 7.64 -12.98
N HIS A 58 -1.17 7.84 -13.59
CA HIS A 58 -0.20 6.77 -13.78
C HIS A 58 0.36 6.30 -12.44
N GLU A 59 0.68 7.21 -11.53
CA GLU A 59 1.14 6.85 -10.19
C GLU A 59 0.09 6.02 -9.44
N ARG A 60 -1.20 6.37 -9.50
CA ARG A 60 -2.28 5.58 -8.90
C ARG A 60 -2.33 4.15 -9.43
N ALA A 61 -2.19 3.96 -10.75
CA ALA A 61 -2.15 2.63 -11.35
C ALA A 61 -0.93 1.82 -10.85
N LEU A 62 0.24 2.44 -10.78
CA LEU A 62 1.48 1.79 -10.32
C LEU A 62 1.45 1.48 -8.83
N ILE A 63 0.82 2.33 -8.00
CA ILE A 63 0.56 2.06 -6.58
C ILE A 63 -0.25 0.76 -6.44
N GLY A 64 -1.33 0.60 -7.20
CA GLY A 64 -2.17 -0.60 -7.17
C GLY A 64 -1.37 -1.87 -7.45
N VAL A 65 -0.51 -1.85 -8.46
CA VAL A 65 0.39 -2.96 -8.80
C VAL A 65 1.42 -3.21 -7.70
N ALA A 66 2.07 -2.16 -7.19
CA ALA A 66 3.10 -2.25 -6.15
C ALA A 66 2.56 -2.86 -4.85
N VAL A 67 1.37 -2.41 -4.40
CA VAL A 67 0.71 -2.97 -3.22
C VAL A 67 0.39 -4.44 -3.44
N GLY A 68 -0.19 -4.81 -4.59
CA GLY A 68 -0.46 -6.20 -4.95
C GLY A 68 0.79 -7.08 -4.87
N TRP A 69 1.90 -6.64 -5.47
CA TRP A 69 3.17 -7.38 -5.42
C TRP A 69 3.67 -7.60 -4.00
N LEU A 70 3.63 -6.58 -3.14
CA LEU A 70 4.09 -6.70 -1.76
C LEU A 70 3.16 -7.60 -0.92
N LEU A 71 1.85 -7.54 -1.14
CA LEU A 71 0.91 -8.46 -0.50
C LEU A 71 1.13 -9.91 -0.95
N GLY A 72 1.42 -10.15 -2.23
CA GLY A 72 1.76 -11.49 -2.74
C GLY A 72 3.10 -12.01 -2.20
N ILE A 73 4.05 -11.13 -1.89
CA ILE A 73 5.29 -11.49 -1.18
C ILE A 73 5.01 -11.79 0.29
N ALA A 74 4.14 -11.01 0.94
CA ALA A 74 3.69 -11.24 2.30
C ALA A 74 2.94 -12.58 2.46
N GLY A 75 2.11 -12.96 1.48
CA GLY A 75 1.45 -14.27 1.42
C GLY A 75 2.43 -15.46 1.36
N LYS A 76 3.65 -15.27 0.83
CA LYS A 76 4.68 -16.32 0.86
C LYS A 76 5.29 -16.54 2.25
N GLN A 77 5.09 -15.59 3.17
CA GLN A 77 5.69 -15.59 4.51
C GLN A 77 4.65 -15.77 5.62
N THR A 78 3.37 -15.57 5.31
CA THR A 78 2.29 -15.52 6.31
C THR A 78 1.03 -16.19 5.76
N PRO A 79 0.07 -16.61 6.61
CA PRO A 79 -1.17 -17.25 6.16
C PRO A 79 -2.03 -16.43 5.19
N ILE A 80 -1.76 -15.13 5.00
CA ILE A 80 -2.56 -14.25 4.14
C ILE A 80 -2.54 -14.65 2.65
N PHE A 81 -1.78 -15.66 2.23
CA PHE A 81 -1.94 -16.24 0.89
C PHE A 81 -3.35 -16.84 0.68
N ALA A 82 -4.03 -17.19 1.77
CA ALA A 82 -5.35 -17.80 1.73
C ALA A 82 -6.48 -16.77 1.62
N ASP A 83 -6.16 -15.49 1.80
CA ASP A 83 -7.07 -14.35 1.70
C ASP A 83 -7.70 -14.24 0.30
N ARG A 84 -9.00 -13.97 0.28
CA ARG A 84 -9.81 -13.84 -0.94
C ARG A 84 -10.52 -12.51 -0.98
N ALA A 85 -10.91 -12.09 -2.18
CA ALA A 85 -11.73 -10.89 -2.34
C ALA A 85 -13.01 -10.97 -1.49
N GLY A 86 -13.24 -9.94 -0.68
CA GLY A 86 -14.36 -9.85 0.23
C GLY A 86 -14.29 -10.82 1.42
N ASN A 87 -15.20 -10.68 2.37
CA ASN A 87 -15.17 -11.47 3.62
C ASN A 87 -15.77 -12.88 3.50
N PHE A 88 -16.52 -13.17 2.45
CA PHE A 88 -17.32 -14.41 2.38
C PHE A 88 -16.57 -15.57 1.75
N ALA A 89 -15.62 -15.29 0.86
CA ALA A 89 -14.95 -16.31 0.05
C ALA A 89 -13.92 -17.13 0.86
N ASP A 90 -13.48 -16.62 2.01
CA ASP A 90 -12.47 -17.21 2.88
C ASP A 90 -12.92 -17.27 4.35
N ASP A 91 -14.23 -17.24 4.61
CA ASP A 91 -14.76 -17.34 5.97
C ASP A 91 -14.27 -18.62 6.67
N GLY A 92 -13.84 -18.46 7.93
CA GLY A 92 -13.25 -19.55 8.71
C GLY A 92 -11.82 -19.95 8.32
N VAL A 93 -11.23 -19.39 7.25
CA VAL A 93 -9.87 -19.71 6.81
C VAL A 93 -8.83 -18.92 7.63
N GLU A 94 -7.72 -19.56 7.99
CA GLU A 94 -6.58 -18.88 8.62
C GLU A 94 -5.88 -17.96 7.61
N GLY A 95 -5.69 -16.70 7.96
CA GLY A 95 -5.05 -15.72 7.07
C GLY A 95 -6.03 -14.81 6.32
N ARG A 96 -7.33 -15.07 6.42
CA ARG A 96 -8.38 -14.17 5.90
C ARG A 96 -8.23 -12.76 6.43
N MET A 97 -8.56 -11.77 5.61
CA MET A 97 -8.44 -10.36 5.97
C MET A 97 -9.78 -9.65 5.83
N ASP A 98 -10.16 -8.86 6.82
CA ASP A 98 -11.30 -7.94 6.70
C ASP A 98 -10.84 -6.53 6.26
N CYS A 99 -11.80 -5.61 6.09
CA CYS A 99 -11.49 -4.23 5.73
C CYS A 99 -10.52 -3.53 6.71
N ILE A 100 -10.46 -3.93 7.98
CA ILE A 100 -9.54 -3.37 8.97
C ILE A 100 -8.13 -3.90 8.74
N ASP A 101 -8.00 -5.22 8.51
CA ASP A 101 -6.72 -5.87 8.18
C ASP A 101 -6.11 -5.28 6.90
N HIS A 102 -6.92 -5.18 5.85
CA HIS A 102 -6.52 -4.61 4.56
C HIS A 102 -6.14 -3.14 4.69
N SER A 103 -7.01 -2.29 5.24
CA SER A 103 -6.74 -0.86 5.36
C SER A 103 -5.50 -0.58 6.21
N THR A 104 -5.30 -1.32 7.31
CA THR A 104 -4.12 -1.18 8.17
C THR A 104 -2.85 -1.62 7.46
N THR A 105 -2.85 -2.82 6.86
CA THR A 105 -1.68 -3.38 6.17
C THR A 105 -1.32 -2.52 4.96
N THR A 106 -2.28 -2.17 4.11
CA THR A 106 -2.04 -1.33 2.94
C THR A 106 -1.54 0.06 3.34
N THR A 107 -2.06 0.66 4.41
CA THR A 107 -1.52 1.95 4.92
C THR A 107 -0.04 1.84 5.32
N ARG A 108 0.37 0.75 5.98
CA ARG A 108 1.78 0.52 6.33
C ARG A 108 2.68 0.41 5.09
N LEU A 109 2.21 -0.26 4.03
CA LEU A 109 2.92 -0.35 2.75
C LEU A 109 3.00 1.00 2.03
N LEU A 110 1.92 1.78 2.03
CA LEU A 110 1.93 3.13 1.45
C LEU A 110 2.91 4.05 2.20
N ARG A 111 2.95 3.97 3.54
CA ARG A 111 3.94 4.70 4.36
C ARG A 111 5.37 4.24 4.10
N LEU A 112 5.59 2.97 3.76
CA LEU A 112 6.89 2.51 3.26
C LEU A 112 7.26 3.26 1.97
N PHE A 113 6.35 3.37 0.99
CA PHE A 113 6.62 4.12 -0.26
C PHE A 113 6.93 5.60 0.01
N GLU A 114 6.21 6.23 0.93
CA GLU A 114 6.42 7.61 1.33
C GLU A 114 7.80 7.83 1.98
N ARG A 115 8.24 6.94 2.88
CA ARG A 115 9.58 7.02 3.50
C ARG A 115 10.71 6.89 2.48
N HIS A 116 10.51 6.08 1.44
CA HIS A 116 11.46 5.97 0.32
C HIS A 116 11.37 7.12 -0.70
N ARG A 117 10.37 8.00 -0.56
CA ARG A 117 10.06 9.09 -1.50
C ARG A 117 9.77 8.57 -2.91
N TRP A 118 9.11 7.42 -3.01
CA TRP A 118 8.66 6.86 -4.30
C TRP A 118 7.33 7.43 -4.78
N LEU A 119 6.61 8.14 -3.91
CA LEU A 119 5.39 8.86 -4.29
C LEU A 119 5.77 10.29 -4.69
N HIS A 120 5.50 10.64 -5.94
CA HIS A 120 5.78 11.94 -6.54
C HIS A 120 4.54 12.83 -6.61
N PHE A 121 3.37 12.23 -6.83
CA PHE A 121 2.11 12.95 -7.03
C PHE A 121 1.15 12.80 -5.85
N HIS A 122 1.41 11.91 -4.90
CA HIS A 122 0.52 11.65 -3.76
C HIS A 122 1.24 11.65 -2.42
N ARG A 123 0.49 11.99 -1.37
CA ARG A 123 0.85 11.79 0.03
C ARG A 123 -0.12 10.80 0.68
N VAL A 124 0.34 10.12 1.72
CA VAL A 124 -0.49 9.12 2.42
C VAL A 124 -1.26 9.80 3.56
N LEU A 125 -2.54 9.45 3.71
CA LEU A 125 -3.40 9.94 4.78
C LEU A 125 -3.75 8.80 5.76
N GLU A 126 -4.47 9.14 6.82
CA GLU A 126 -5.14 8.14 7.65
C GLU A 126 -6.23 7.39 6.84
N PRO A 127 -6.56 6.14 7.21
CA PRO A 127 -7.59 5.36 6.53
C PRO A 127 -8.92 6.11 6.37
N ALA A 128 -9.53 5.97 5.20
CA ALA A 128 -10.88 6.44 4.96
C ALA A 128 -11.90 5.44 5.55
N ARG A 129 -13.04 5.98 6.01
CA ARG A 129 -14.20 5.19 6.43
C ARG A 129 -15.40 5.57 5.57
N ARG A 130 -16.15 4.56 5.12
CA ARG A 130 -17.48 4.69 4.53
C ARG A 130 -18.44 3.91 5.42
N THR A 131 -19.50 4.57 5.87
CA THR A 131 -20.59 3.92 6.62
C THR A 131 -21.81 3.88 5.73
N ARG A 132 -22.30 2.69 5.36
CA ARG A 132 -23.60 2.53 4.71
C ARG A 132 -24.67 2.18 5.75
N GLY A 133 -25.79 2.90 5.73
CA GLY A 133 -26.82 2.77 6.76
C GLY A 133 -26.29 3.19 8.15
N LEU A 134 -26.59 2.39 9.18
CA LEU A 134 -26.19 2.69 10.57
C LEU A 134 -25.02 1.84 11.09
N ILE A 135 -24.63 0.76 10.40
CA ILE A 135 -23.71 -0.26 10.96
C ILE A 135 -22.69 -0.84 9.96
N PHE A 136 -22.80 -0.58 8.66
CA PHE A 136 -21.90 -1.19 7.67
C PHE A 136 -20.71 -0.27 7.41
N ASP A 137 -19.75 -0.31 8.32
CA ASP A 137 -18.46 0.37 8.17
C ASP A 137 -17.56 -0.42 7.23
N HIS A 138 -17.01 0.28 6.24
CA HIS A 138 -15.93 -0.19 5.37
C HIS A 138 -14.76 0.77 5.49
N TYR A 139 -13.57 0.23 5.78
CA TYR A 139 -12.34 0.99 5.92
C TYR A 139 -11.42 0.71 4.72
N SER A 140 -10.71 1.74 4.27
CA SER A 140 -9.72 1.58 3.20
C SER A 140 -8.53 2.50 3.40
N ALA A 141 -7.35 2.06 2.94
CA ALA A 141 -6.16 2.91 2.92
C ALA A 141 -6.37 4.08 1.97
N GLN A 142 -5.72 5.21 2.25
CA GLN A 142 -5.99 6.45 1.52
C GLN A 142 -4.73 7.22 1.12
N ILE A 143 -4.77 7.75 -0.10
CA ILE A 143 -3.82 8.73 -0.61
C ILE A 143 -4.54 10.01 -1.06
N GLU A 144 -3.82 11.12 -1.06
CA GLU A 144 -4.27 12.42 -1.56
C GLU A 144 -3.27 12.96 -2.57
N GLU A 145 -3.77 13.40 -3.71
CA GLU A 145 -2.96 14.05 -4.73
C GLU A 145 -2.41 15.39 -4.20
N ILE A 146 -1.09 15.51 -4.21
CA ILE A 146 -0.38 16.75 -3.88
C ILE A 146 -0.25 17.58 -5.15
N THR A 147 -0.73 18.82 -5.13
CA THR A 147 -0.61 19.73 -6.28
C THR A 147 0.85 20.18 -6.46
N PRO A 148 1.44 20.19 -7.69
CA PRO A 148 1.90 21.47 -8.26
C PRO A 148 1.90 21.57 -9.83
N PRO A 149 2.19 22.77 -10.39
CA PRO A 149 1.26 23.77 -10.97
C PRO A 149 0.67 23.40 -12.36
N PRO A 150 -0.27 24.20 -12.93
CA PRO A 150 -0.62 24.07 -14.35
C PRO A 150 0.61 24.42 -15.22
N MET A 151 1.27 23.41 -15.79
CA MET A 151 2.23 23.52 -16.88
C MET A 151 2.13 22.20 -17.67
N CYS A 152 1.56 22.07 -18.86
CA CYS A 152 1.41 22.99 -19.97
C CYS A 152 -0.03 22.86 -20.52
N THR A 153 -0.97 23.68 -20.08
CA THR A 153 -2.22 23.86 -20.82
C THR A 153 -2.13 25.18 -21.57
N SER A 154 -2.43 25.12 -22.87
CA SER A 154 -2.65 26.30 -23.71
C SER A 154 -3.52 27.30 -22.95
N ALA A 155 -3.18 28.59 -23.04
CA ALA A 155 -3.71 29.71 -22.24
C ALA A 155 -5.24 29.93 -22.30
N ASN A 156 -6.00 29.03 -22.93
CA ASN A 156 -7.42 29.21 -23.24
C ASN A 156 -8.34 28.12 -22.67
N GLU A 157 -7.85 27.21 -21.82
CA GLU A 157 -8.72 26.26 -21.11
C GLU A 157 -8.29 26.19 -19.64
N ALA A 158 -9.01 26.92 -18.78
CA ALA A 158 -8.84 26.81 -17.34
C ALA A 158 -9.37 25.44 -16.90
N PRO A 159 -8.54 24.56 -16.30
CA PRO A 159 -9.07 23.35 -15.70
C PRO A 159 -9.94 23.78 -14.52
N THR A 160 -11.22 23.40 -14.56
CA THR A 160 -12.12 23.47 -13.40
C THR A 160 -11.70 22.42 -12.39
N VAL A 161 -10.56 22.63 -11.75
CA VAL A 161 -10.15 21.88 -10.57
C VAL A 161 -11.11 22.30 -9.47
N SER A 162 -12.01 21.40 -9.05
CA SER A 162 -12.81 21.61 -7.86
C SER A 162 -11.86 21.84 -6.67
N ASP A 163 -12.01 22.96 -5.96
CA ASP A 163 -11.22 23.31 -4.76
C ASP A 163 -11.44 22.35 -3.57
N ASP A 164 -12.28 21.34 -3.73
CA ASP A 164 -12.57 20.38 -2.68
C ASP A 164 -11.39 19.42 -2.47
N ALA A 165 -10.74 19.49 -1.30
CA ALA A 165 -9.70 18.54 -0.91
C ALA A 165 -10.20 17.08 -0.97
N MET A 166 -11.51 16.82 -0.87
CA MET A 166 -12.07 15.46 -1.01
C MET A 166 -12.02 14.92 -2.44
N SER A 167 -12.09 15.77 -3.47
CA SER A 167 -12.11 15.31 -4.86
C SER A 167 -10.75 14.83 -5.35
N ARG A 168 -9.67 15.20 -4.63
CA ARG A 168 -8.29 14.77 -4.87
C ARG A 168 -7.85 13.60 -4.00
N ARG A 169 -8.80 12.92 -3.35
CA ARG A 169 -8.54 11.75 -2.51
C ARG A 169 -8.91 10.47 -3.22
N TYR A 170 -8.10 9.46 -2.99
CA TYR A 170 -8.30 8.13 -3.55
C TYR A 170 -8.14 7.07 -2.45
N VAL A 171 -8.93 6.02 -2.53
CA VAL A 171 -8.76 4.83 -1.69
C VAL A 171 -7.94 3.80 -2.45
N VAL A 172 -7.07 3.08 -1.73
CA VAL A 172 -6.27 1.97 -2.24
C VAL A 172 -6.79 0.73 -1.53
N ASP A 173 -7.74 0.05 -2.15
CA ASP A 173 -8.64 -0.87 -1.45
C ASP A 173 -8.35 -2.33 -1.82
N SER A 174 -7.43 -2.95 -1.07
CA SER A 174 -6.98 -4.33 -1.32
C SER A 174 -8.03 -5.40 -0.96
N TRP A 175 -9.12 -5.01 -0.28
CA TRP A 175 -10.21 -5.92 0.11
C TRP A 175 -10.99 -6.49 -1.08
N TYR A 176 -10.96 -5.81 -2.24
CA TYR A 176 -11.72 -6.20 -3.43
C TYR A 176 -11.06 -7.28 -4.28
N VAL A 177 -9.86 -7.73 -3.94
CA VAL A 177 -9.08 -8.62 -4.80
C VAL A 177 -8.40 -9.72 -3.99
N ASP A 178 -8.20 -10.88 -4.61
CA ASP A 178 -7.41 -11.96 -4.03
C ASP A 178 -5.97 -11.52 -3.71
N ASN A 179 -5.35 -12.17 -2.73
CA ASN A 179 -3.97 -11.87 -2.34
C ASN A 179 -3.01 -11.86 -3.55
N GLY A 180 -2.20 -10.81 -3.63
CA GLY A 180 -1.19 -10.66 -4.67
C GLY A 180 -1.66 -10.02 -5.98
N GLN A 181 -2.97 -9.82 -6.15
CA GLN A 181 -3.52 -9.15 -7.34
C GLN A 181 -3.33 -7.63 -7.28
N PRO A 182 -3.28 -6.94 -8.44
CA PRO A 182 -3.27 -5.49 -8.47
C PRO A 182 -4.48 -4.89 -7.75
N VAL A 183 -4.21 -3.96 -6.85
CA VAL A 183 -5.22 -3.36 -5.97
C VAL A 183 -5.93 -2.20 -6.67
N PRO A 184 -7.27 -2.12 -6.63
CA PRO A 184 -7.99 -1.00 -7.20
C PRO A 184 -7.70 0.30 -6.43
N VAL A 185 -7.48 1.38 -7.19
CA VAL A 185 -7.33 2.74 -6.66
C VAL A 185 -8.50 3.58 -7.16
N LEU A 186 -9.44 3.89 -6.27
CA LEU A 186 -10.73 4.50 -6.61
C LEU A 186 -10.83 5.93 -6.09
N ALA A 187 -11.52 6.81 -6.81
CA ALA A 187 -11.84 8.13 -6.31
C ALA A 187 -12.66 8.01 -5.01
N ARG A 188 -12.22 8.67 -3.93
CA ARG A 188 -12.82 8.55 -2.59
C ARG A 188 -14.30 8.91 -2.59
N GLN A 189 -14.71 9.89 -3.40
CA GLN A 189 -16.12 10.29 -3.50
C GLN A 189 -16.98 9.17 -4.12
N ARG A 190 -16.55 8.63 -5.27
CA ARG A 190 -17.25 7.52 -5.94
C ARG A 190 -17.31 6.27 -5.08
N TRP A 191 -16.22 5.96 -4.38
CA TRP A 191 -16.20 4.87 -3.38
C TRP A 191 -17.17 5.12 -2.22
N GLN A 192 -17.27 6.36 -1.71
CA GLN A 192 -18.27 6.71 -0.69
C GLN A 192 -19.71 6.50 -1.19
N ASP A 193 -19.98 6.84 -2.45
CA ASP A 193 -21.30 6.68 -3.09
C ASP A 193 -21.63 5.22 -3.42
N GLY A 194 -20.64 4.33 -3.28
CA GLY A 194 -20.84 2.89 -3.30
C GLY A 194 -20.01 2.15 -4.34
N GLU A 195 -19.24 2.83 -5.18
CA GLU A 195 -18.45 2.21 -6.22
C GLU A 195 -17.36 1.27 -5.68
N GLY A 196 -17.26 0.11 -6.30
CA GLY A 196 -16.25 -0.92 -6.06
C GLY A 196 -16.42 -2.07 -7.07
N PRO A 197 -15.40 -2.89 -7.33
CA PRO A 197 -15.45 -4.03 -8.25
C PRO A 197 -16.65 -4.98 -8.06
N ASP A 198 -17.18 -5.07 -6.83
CA ASP A 198 -18.30 -5.96 -6.51
C ASP A 198 -19.68 -5.30 -6.57
N GLY A 199 -19.75 -3.97 -6.78
CA GLY A 199 -21.00 -3.30 -7.16
C GLY A 199 -22.26 -3.70 -6.40
N ASP A 200 -22.20 -3.83 -5.08
CA ASP A 200 -23.39 -3.98 -4.22
C ASP A 200 -23.98 -2.62 -3.84
#